data_AF-A0A956R0T5-F1
#
_entry.id   AF-A0A956R0T5-F1
#
_cell.length_a   1.000
_cell.length_b   1.000
_cell.length_c   1.000
_cell.angle_alpha   90.00
_cell.angle_beta   90.00
_cell.angle_gamma   90.00
#
_symmetry.space_group_name_H-M   'P 1'
#
loop_
_entity.id
_entity.type
_entity.pdbx_description
1 polymer ?
#
loop_
_entity_poly.entity_id
_entity_poly.type
_entity_poly.pdbx_seq_one_letter_code
_entity_poly.pdbx_strand_id
1 'polypeptide(L)' 'VDLAKQLGVDLLRWQVKSTTKAVEGLYQYDTVKRLHDSRFNDGDVGDIEKYISLGPLGRSFEREDRTVVLIDEID' A
#
# COMPACT_ATOMS: atom_id res chain seq x y z
N VAL A 1 19.18 2.29 -7.89
CA VAL A 1 19.16 3.30 -6.80
C VAL A 1 19.51 4.70 -7.30
N ASP A 2 20.29 4.81 -8.39
CA ASP A 2 20.75 6.12 -8.91
C ASP A 2 19.65 6.98 -9.56
N LEU A 3 18.63 6.39 -10.20
CA LEU A 3 17.59 7.17 -10.89
C LEU A 3 16.81 8.11 -9.95
N ALA A 4 16.33 7.60 -8.81
CA ALA A 4 15.58 8.42 -7.86
C ALA A 4 16.45 9.55 -7.28
N LYS A 5 17.73 9.26 -7.00
CA LYS A 5 18.70 10.26 -6.54
C LYS A 5 18.99 11.32 -7.61
N GLN A 6 19.17 10.92 -8.87
CA GLN A 6 19.39 11.83 -9.99
C GLN A 6 18.18 12.74 -10.24
N LEU A 7 16.98 12.21 -10.03
CA LEU A 7 15.73 12.96 -10.17
C LEU A 7 15.39 13.80 -8.92
N GLY A 8 16.10 13.62 -7.81
CA GLY A 8 15.81 14.29 -6.54
C GLY A 8 14.46 13.89 -5.93
N VAL A 9 13.99 12.68 -6.20
CA VAL A 9 12.67 12.17 -5.77
C VAL A 9 12.80 11.02 -4.79
N ASP A 10 11.74 10.81 -4.02
CA ASP A 10 11.67 9.69 -3.08
C ASP A 10 11.69 8.32 -3.80
N LEU A 11 12.29 7.35 -3.13
CA LEU A 11 12.39 5.97 -3.58
C LEU A 11 11.58 5.05 -2.66
N LEU A 12 10.47 4.53 -3.17
CA LEU A 12 9.72 3.46 -2.51
C LEU A 12 10.25 2.11 -3.01
N ARG A 13 10.53 1.18 -2.09
CA ARG A 13 10.95 -0.17 -2.44
C ARG A 13 9.79 -1.14 -2.23
N TRP A 14 9.58 -2.00 -3.20
CA TRP A 14 8.64 -3.11 -3.13
C TRP A 14 9.37 -4.40 -3.50
N GLN A 15 9.61 -5.22 -2.48
CA GLN A 15 10.11 -6.57 -2.67
C GLN A 15 8.96 -7.49 -3.03
N VAL A 16 9.06 -8.17 -4.15
CA VAL A 16 8.03 -9.09 -4.67
C VAL A 16 8.59 -10.50 -4.77
N LYS A 17 7.71 -11.49 -4.66
CA LYS A 17 7.99 -12.90 -4.96
C LYS A 17 7.27 -13.29 -6.24
N SER A 18 7.63 -14.44 -6.80
CA SER A 18 6.89 -15.05 -7.93
C SER A 18 5.39 -15.27 -7.65
N THR A 19 5.00 -15.36 -6.37
CA THR A 19 3.61 -15.52 -5.93
C THR A 19 2.91 -14.20 -5.59
N THR A 20 3.64 -13.07 -5.57
CA THR A 20 3.07 -11.76 -5.24
C THR A 20 2.06 -11.32 -6.29
N LYS A 21 0.90 -10.85 -5.83
CA LYS A 21 -0.16 -10.35 -6.72
C LYS A 21 -0.11 -8.83 -6.80
N ALA A 22 -0.42 -8.28 -7.98
CA ALA A 22 -0.47 -6.82 -8.17
C ALA A 22 -1.39 -6.11 -7.17
N VAL A 23 -2.49 -6.75 -6.76
CA VAL A 23 -3.42 -6.22 -5.76
C VAL A 23 -2.75 -5.93 -4.42
N GLU A 24 -1.76 -6.72 -4.02
CA GLU A 24 -0.99 -6.55 -2.78
C GLU A 24 -0.12 -5.29 -2.81
N GLY A 25 0.26 -4.84 -4.02
CA GLY A 25 0.98 -3.58 -4.22
C GLY A 25 0.08 -2.35 -4.12
N LEU A 26 -1.21 -2.51 -4.41
CA LEU A 26 -2.18 -1.40 -4.45
C LEU A 26 -2.71 -1.11 -3.05
N TYR A 27 -3.61 -1.95 -2.55
CA TYR A 27 -4.20 -1.80 -1.23
C TYR A 27 -4.71 -3.13 -0.70
N GLN A 28 -4.80 -3.23 0.62
CA GLN A 28 -5.39 -4.35 1.33
C GLN A 28 -6.58 -3.87 2.14
N TYR A 29 -7.68 -4.60 2.01
CA TYR A 29 -8.91 -4.32 2.74
C TYR A 29 -9.09 -5.33 3.88
N ASP A 30 -9.08 -4.84 5.11
CA ASP A 30 -9.19 -5.63 6.33
C ASP A 30 -10.66 -5.91 6.69
N THR A 31 -11.21 -6.94 6.05
CA THR A 31 -12.57 -7.42 6.30
C THR A 31 -12.76 -7.97 7.70
N VAL A 32 -11.70 -8.50 8.32
CA VAL A 32 -11.77 -9.14 9.65
C VAL A 32 -11.91 -8.08 10.73
N LYS A 33 -11.08 -7.03 10.67
CA LYS A 33 -11.18 -5.88 11.56
C LYS A 33 -12.52 -5.18 11.41
N ARG A 34 -13.01 -4.96 10.18
CA ARG A 34 -14.33 -4.36 9.96
C ARG A 34 -15.46 -5.20 10.56
N LEU A 35 -15.40 -6.52 10.40
CA LEU A 35 -16.39 -7.42 10.97
C LEU A 35 -16.36 -7.40 12.50
N HIS A 36 -15.17 -7.31 13.10
CA HIS A 36 -15.01 -7.18 14.54
C HIS A 36 -15.68 -5.89 15.05
N ASP A 37 -15.30 -4.74 14.49
CA ASP A 37 -15.84 -3.43 14.87
C ASP A 37 -17.37 -3.36 14.71
N SER A 38 -17.89 -3.96 13.63
CA SER A 38 -19.35 -4.08 13.39
C SER A 38 -20.08 -4.90 14.46
N ARG A 39 -19.42 -5.84 15.14
CA ARG A 39 -20.05 -6.69 16.16
C ARG A 39 -20.04 -6.06 17.55
N PHE A 40 -19.00 -5.29 17.85
CA PHE A 40 -18.82 -4.68 19.17
C PHE A 40 -19.34 -3.24 19.24
N ASN A 41 -19.95 -2.75 18.14
CA ASN A 41 -20.44 -1.37 17.98
C ASN A 41 -19.36 -0.32 18.28
N ASP A 42 -18.11 -0.71 18.02
CA ASP A 42 -16.92 0.05 18.36
C ASP A 42 -16.40 0.67 17.05
N GLY A 43 -16.62 1.97 16.87
CA GLY A 43 -16.20 2.71 15.68
C GLY A 43 -17.29 2.96 14.63
N ASP A 44 -17.01 3.92 13.76
CA ASP A 44 -17.84 4.24 12.59
C ASP A 44 -17.49 3.31 11.42
N VAL A 45 -18.16 2.15 11.38
CA VAL A 45 -18.02 1.11 10.34
C VAL A 45 -18.49 1.54 8.95
N GLY A 46 -19.11 2.72 8.82
CA GLY A 46 -19.46 3.34 7.53
C GLY A 46 -18.24 3.91 6.81
N ASP A 47 -17.21 4.30 7.56
CA ASP A 47 -15.96 4.82 7.05
C ASP A 47 -15.01 3.68 6.64
N ILE A 48 -15.07 3.32 5.35
CA ILE A 48 -14.33 2.18 4.78
C ILE A 48 -12.81 2.43 4.80
N GLU A 49 -12.36 3.69 4.72
CA GLU A 49 -10.95 4.04 4.65
C GLU A 49 -10.16 3.54 5.85
N LYS A 50 -10.79 3.45 7.03
CA LYS A 50 -10.23 2.89 8.27
C LYS A 50 -9.79 1.42 8.18
N TYR A 51 -10.25 0.73 7.15
CA TYR A 51 -9.98 -0.68 6.88
C TYR A 51 -9.12 -0.89 5.64
N ILE A 52 -8.69 0.19 4.97
CA ILE A 52 -7.81 0.13 3.82
C ILE A 52 -6.38 0.45 4.26
N SER A 53 -5.43 -0.39 3.87
CA SER A 53 -4.00 -0.14 4.02
C SER A 53 -3.35 -0.14 2.65
N LEU A 54 -2.58 0.91 2.32
CA LEU A 54 -1.97 1.06 1.01
C LEU A 54 -0.66 0.26 0.91
N GLY A 55 -0.55 -0.51 -0.17
CA GLY A 55 0.70 -1.15 -0.56
C GLY A 55 1.71 -0.14 -1.13
N PRO A 56 2.90 -0.58 -1.55
CA PRO A 56 3.93 0.32 -2.08
C PRO A 56 3.50 1.13 -3.31
N LEU A 57 2.70 0.55 -4.22
CA LEU A 57 2.13 1.30 -5.35
C LEU A 57 1.01 2.24 -4.88
N GLY A 58 0.11 1.79 -4.01
CA GLY A 58 -0.94 2.65 -3.44
C GLY A 58 -0.37 3.92 -2.80
N ARG A 59 0.65 3.76 -1.96
CA ARG A 59 1.37 4.90 -1.34
C ARG A 59 2.08 5.77 -2.36
N SER A 60 2.48 5.23 -3.51
CA SER A 60 3.08 6.04 -4.58
C SER A 60 2.05 6.88 -5.32
N PHE A 61 0.80 6.41 -5.43
CA PHE A 61 -0.29 7.15 -6.05
C PHE A 61 -0.89 8.22 -5.15
N GLU A 62 -0.86 8.02 -3.83
CA GLU A 62 -1.34 9.01 -2.85
C GLU A 62 -0.40 10.23 -2.74
N ARG A 63 0.87 10.08 -3.13
CA ARG A 63 1.85 11.17 -3.06
C ARG A 63 1.56 12.25 -4.09
N GLU A 64 1.60 13.49 -3.65
CA GLU A 64 1.49 14.67 -4.53
C GLU A 64 2.74 14.84 -5.41
N ASP A 65 3.91 14.50 -4.85
CA ASP A 65 5.19 14.63 -5.54
C ASP A 65 5.55 13.37 -6.36
N ARG A 66 6.25 13.61 -7.48
CA ARG A 66 6.79 12.54 -8.33
C ARG A 66 7.67 11.61 -7.48
N THR A 67 7.41 10.31 -7.59
CA THR A 67 8.10 9.27 -6.80
C THR A 67 8.55 8.14 -7.71
N VAL A 68 9.65 7.47 -7.36
CA VAL A 68 10.12 6.25 -8.04
C VAL A 68 9.79 5.05 -7.18
N VAL A 69 9.17 4.03 -7.77
CA VAL A 69 8.97 2.72 -7.13
C VAL A 69 9.95 1.73 -7.73
N LEU A 70 10.82 1.17 -6.90
CA LEU A 70 11.68 0.04 -7.26
C LEU A 70 10.94 -1.24 -6.92
N ILE A 71 10.56 -1.98 -7.95
CA ILE A 71 10.03 -3.33 -7.85
C ILE A 71 11.20 -4.28 -8.08
N ASP A 72 11.50 -5.08 -7.07
CA ASP A 72 12.65 -5.99 -7.09
C ASP A 72 12.17 -7.36 -6.62
N GLU A 73 12.60 -8.41 -7.32
CA GLU A 73 12.22 -9.77 -6.99
C GLU A 73 13.17 -10.31 -5.92
N ILE A 74 12.59 -10.80 -4.83
CA ILE A 74 13.31 -11.60 -3.83
C ILE A 74 12.95 -13.07 -4.07
N ASP A 75 13.97 -13.88 -4.29
CA ASP A 75 13.86 -15.35 -4.27
C ASP A 75 13.62 -15.84 -2.84
#